data_AF-A0AAE3E8F9-F1
#
_entry.id   AF-A0AAE3E8F9-F1
#
_cell.length_a   1.000
_cell.length_b   1.000
_cell.length_c   1.000
_cell.angle_alpha   90.00
_cell.angle_beta   90.00
_cell.angle_gamma   90.00
#
_symmetry.space_group_name_H-M   'P 1'
#
loop_
_entity.id
_entity.type
_entity.pdbx_description
1 polymer ?
#
loop_
_entity_poly.entity_id
_entity_poly.type
_entity_poly.pdbx_seq_one_letter_code
_entity_poly.pdbx_strand_id
1 'polypeptide(L)'
;MDLTKFLGQDTQEPSAQRLSKEEYAAQKKQEREEIWGMIDGKAQEIFQNGDSLKGFLDFMGQCKPQRTDNLFLLYAQNPEIRQIKTFEKWKEEGKVVKTGSKGYNFIVGQEYEKDGVIQQGYSIQKAYDISQIRTKQPEEAEPKPMDQLMEALLTDSEVRIQIADNLPDKVQAQYIPNQRTIYVRNGMSENTTFHSISRELAYASLDHHDGSYSRAGVAAQAYCAAYVTAQKYGVDVSGFSFDKVCEMQAFGQKDPKELRSFIQNVKSAAYSIGKQVDRNLGKSEQEFMPDEFAVPEEKSEKPAKNKKSPER
;
A
#
# COMPACT_ATOMS: atom_id res chain seq x y z
N MET A 1 -61.82 13.88 24.69
CA MET A 1 -60.74 12.89 24.51
C MET A 1 -59.44 13.65 24.52
N ASP A 2 -58.57 13.36 25.48
CA ASP A 2 -57.30 14.08 25.67
C ASP A 2 -56.23 13.50 24.75
N LEU A 3 -55.84 14.26 23.72
CA LEU A 3 -54.92 13.86 22.65
C LEU A 3 -53.44 13.96 23.07
N THR A 4 -53.14 14.42 24.29
CA THR A 4 -51.77 14.51 24.83
C THR A 4 -51.10 13.14 25.00
N LYS A 5 -51.86 12.04 25.03
CA LYS A 5 -51.32 10.67 25.09
C LYS A 5 -50.80 10.11 23.75
N PHE A 6 -51.00 10.82 22.63
CA PHE A 6 -50.58 10.39 21.29
C PHE A 6 -49.40 11.20 20.71
N LEU A 7 -48.96 12.25 21.41
CA LEU A 7 -47.71 12.93 21.11
C LEU A 7 -46.59 12.16 21.80
N GLY A 8 -45.91 11.31 21.01
CA GLY A 8 -44.78 10.51 21.46
C GLY A 8 -43.79 11.39 22.21
N GLN A 9 -43.48 10.95 23.43
CA GLN A 9 -42.39 11.45 24.25
C GLN A 9 -41.15 11.58 23.37
N ASP A 10 -40.57 12.78 23.33
CA ASP A 10 -39.18 12.96 22.96
C ASP A 10 -38.38 11.92 23.74
N THR A 11 -37.95 10.86 23.07
CA THR A 11 -36.85 10.04 23.54
C THR A 11 -35.67 11.00 23.60
N GLN A 12 -35.43 11.55 24.80
CA GLN A 12 -34.16 12.12 25.17
C GLN A 12 -33.12 11.07 24.79
N GLU A 13 -32.38 11.34 23.73
CA GLU A 13 -31.11 10.68 23.51
C GLU A 13 -30.33 10.77 24.83
N PRO A 14 -29.66 9.69 25.28
CA PRO A 14 -28.79 9.78 26.42
C PRO A 14 -27.82 10.93 26.13
N SER A 15 -27.87 11.98 26.95
CA SER A 15 -26.97 13.11 26.80
C SER A 15 -25.55 12.58 26.86
N ALA A 16 -24.91 12.41 25.71
CA ALA A 16 -23.47 12.29 25.64
C ALA A 16 -22.95 13.51 26.39
N GLN A 17 -22.34 13.28 27.56
CA GLN A 17 -21.66 14.33 28.31
C GLN A 17 -20.79 15.07 27.30
N ARG A 18 -21.14 16.32 27.00
CA ARG A 18 -20.34 17.18 26.13
C ARG A 18 -19.05 17.43 26.89
N LEU A 19 -18.05 16.58 26.64
CA LEU A 19 -16.69 16.73 27.12
C LEU A 19 -16.29 18.19 26.95
N SER A 20 -15.68 18.77 27.98
CA SER A 20 -15.12 20.10 27.85
C SER A 20 -14.08 20.11 26.72
N LYS A 21 -13.78 21.28 26.15
CA LYS A 21 -12.77 21.40 25.08
C LYS A 21 -11.42 20.81 25.50
N GLU A 22 -11.07 20.94 26.78
CA GLU A 22 -9.86 20.39 27.37
C GLU A 22 -9.92 18.86 27.51
N GLU A 23 -11.04 18.32 27.99
CA GLU A 23 -11.24 16.87 28.11
C GLU A 23 -11.24 16.18 26.73
N TYR A 24 -11.87 16.79 25.73
CA TYR A 24 -11.84 16.29 24.36
C TYR A 24 -10.42 16.33 23.78
N ALA A 25 -9.68 17.41 24.00
CA ALA A 25 -8.29 17.52 23.56
C ALA A 25 -7.39 16.47 24.24
N ALA A 26 -7.57 16.25 25.55
CA ALA A 26 -6.86 15.23 26.32
C ALA A 26 -7.19 13.82 25.82
N GLN A 27 -8.47 13.50 25.61
CA GLN A 27 -8.91 12.22 25.06
C GLN A 27 -8.31 11.95 23.67
N LYS A 28 -8.31 12.95 22.77
CA LYS A 28 -7.68 12.82 21.44
C LYS A 28 -6.17 12.72 21.50
N LYS A 29 -5.52 13.33 22.49
CA LYS A 29 -4.09 13.16 22.72
C LYS A 29 -3.80 11.72 23.17
N GLN A 30 -4.54 11.22 24.16
CA GLN A 30 -4.40 9.85 24.65
C GLN A 30 -4.64 8.82 23.55
N GLU A 31 -5.73 8.95 22.77
CA GLU A 31 -6.03 8.06 21.64
C GLU A 31 -4.85 7.99 20.66
N ARG A 32 -4.19 9.13 20.38
CA ARG A 32 -3.01 9.15 19.51
C ARG A 32 -1.81 8.44 20.14
N GLU A 33 -1.54 8.70 21.42
CA GLU A 33 -0.42 8.06 22.14
C GLU A 33 -0.60 6.54 22.19
N GLU A 34 -1.82 6.05 22.44
CA GLU A 34 -2.14 4.62 22.43
C GLU A 34 -1.92 3.99 21.04
N ILE A 35 -2.37 4.65 19.97
CA ILE A 35 -2.16 4.16 18.60
C ILE A 35 -0.67 4.11 18.24
N TRP A 36 0.09 5.15 18.57
CA TRP A 36 1.54 5.16 18.32
C TRP A 36 2.28 4.14 19.16
N GLY A 37 1.88 3.94 20.43
CA GLY A 37 2.43 2.87 21.27
C GLY A 37 2.16 1.48 20.69
N MET A 38 0.97 1.23 20.13
CA MET A 38 0.66 -0.02 19.44
C MET A 38 1.51 -0.23 18.19
N ILE A 39 1.71 0.82 17.40
CA ILE A 39 2.56 0.78 16.20
C ILE A 39 4.02 0.52 16.58
N ASP A 40 4.55 1.24 17.56
CA ASP A 40 5.94 1.13 18.00
C ASP A 40 6.22 -0.25 18.62
N GLY A 41 5.34 -0.70 19.51
CA GLY A 41 5.42 -2.04 20.09
C GLY A 41 5.35 -3.14 19.04
N LYS A 42 4.45 -3.00 18.04
CA LYS A 42 4.37 -3.98 16.96
C LYS A 42 5.60 -3.95 16.06
N ALA A 43 6.17 -2.77 15.80
CA ALA A 43 7.41 -2.65 15.04
C ALA A 43 8.55 -3.41 15.71
N GLN A 44 8.68 -3.37 17.03
CA GLN A 44 9.68 -4.16 17.76
C GLN A 44 9.36 -5.66 17.74
N GLU A 45 8.10 -6.02 17.99
CA GLU A 45 7.66 -7.43 18.05
C GLU A 45 7.93 -8.20 16.75
N ILE A 46 7.66 -7.61 15.58
CA ILE A 46 7.83 -8.32 14.31
C ILE A 46 9.29 -8.66 14.02
N PHE A 47 10.26 -7.95 14.60
CA PHE A 47 11.69 -8.22 14.39
C PHE A 47 12.28 -9.15 15.44
N GLN A 48 11.52 -9.64 16.42
CA GLN A 48 12.05 -10.51 17.49
C GLN A 48 12.59 -11.84 16.96
N ASN A 49 12.00 -12.40 15.92
CA ASN A 49 12.43 -13.65 15.30
C ASN A 49 11.93 -13.76 13.85
N GLY A 50 12.49 -14.72 13.11
CA GLY A 50 12.19 -14.90 11.70
C GLY A 50 10.72 -15.20 11.39
N ASP A 51 10.03 -15.98 12.23
CA ASP A 51 8.62 -16.33 12.04
C ASP A 51 7.70 -15.12 12.23
N SER A 52 7.96 -14.29 13.24
CA SER A 52 7.23 -13.04 13.46
C SER A 52 7.37 -12.08 12.28
N LEU A 53 8.59 -11.94 11.74
CA LEU A 53 8.83 -11.08 10.57
C LEU A 53 8.14 -11.66 9.34
N LYS A 54 8.25 -12.98 9.13
CA LYS A 54 7.58 -13.68 8.04
C LYS A 54 6.07 -13.44 8.07
N GLY A 55 5.42 -13.61 9.22
CA GLY A 55 3.97 -13.39 9.36
C GLY A 55 3.55 -11.96 9.01
N PHE A 56 4.36 -10.96 9.37
CA PHE A 56 4.11 -9.58 9.00
C PHE A 56 4.29 -9.34 7.49
N LEU A 57 5.32 -9.92 6.87
CA LEU A 57 5.55 -9.81 5.43
C LEU A 57 4.48 -10.57 4.62
N ASP A 58 3.97 -11.69 5.14
CA ASP A 58 2.82 -12.41 4.58
C ASP A 58 1.58 -11.53 4.55
N PHE A 59 1.29 -10.87 5.68
CA PHE A 59 0.24 -9.88 5.76
C PHE A 59 0.43 -8.73 4.76
N MET A 60 1.65 -8.20 4.60
CA MET A 60 1.95 -7.16 3.61
C MET A 60 1.70 -7.60 2.16
N GLY A 61 1.99 -8.86 1.82
CA GLY A 61 1.76 -9.41 0.48
C GLY A 61 0.28 -9.64 0.16
N GLN A 62 -0.52 -9.95 1.17
CA GLN A 62 -1.94 -10.32 1.01
C GLN A 62 -2.90 -9.13 1.23
N CYS A 63 -2.51 -8.13 2.02
CA CYS A 63 -3.32 -6.95 2.26
C CYS A 63 -3.20 -5.94 1.11
N LYS A 64 -4.33 -5.37 0.66
CA LYS A 64 -4.33 -4.29 -0.33
C LYS A 64 -3.44 -3.14 0.15
N PRO A 65 -2.65 -2.49 -0.75
CA PRO A 65 -1.62 -1.52 -0.38
C PRO A 65 -2.06 -0.51 0.69
N GLN A 66 -1.29 -0.41 1.77
CA GLN A 66 -1.51 0.53 2.88
C GLN A 66 -0.30 1.43 3.11
N ARG A 67 -0.48 2.53 3.86
CA ARG A 67 0.66 3.25 4.44
C ARG A 67 1.34 2.40 5.53
N THR A 68 2.62 2.62 5.77
CA THR A 68 3.41 1.83 6.72
C THR A 68 2.81 1.79 8.13
N ASP A 69 2.39 2.94 8.65
CA ASP A 69 1.78 3.01 9.99
C ASP A 69 0.51 2.16 10.09
N ASN A 70 -0.31 2.14 9.04
CA ASN A 70 -1.50 1.30 8.99
C ASN A 70 -1.14 -0.18 8.85
N LEU A 71 -0.04 -0.55 8.19
CA LEU A 71 0.37 -1.97 8.14
C LEU A 71 0.61 -2.51 9.55
N PHE A 72 1.38 -1.79 10.38
CA PHE A 72 1.60 -2.16 11.77
C PHE A 72 0.33 -2.15 12.59
N LEU A 73 -0.45 -1.06 12.50
CA LEU A 73 -1.68 -0.90 13.27
C LEU A 73 -2.73 -1.97 12.94
N LEU A 74 -2.85 -2.36 11.68
CA LEU A 74 -3.82 -3.36 11.25
C LEU A 74 -3.36 -4.76 11.60
N TYR A 75 -2.10 -5.09 11.37
CA TYR A 75 -1.55 -6.39 11.78
C TYR A 75 -1.67 -6.61 13.29
N ALA A 76 -1.48 -5.56 14.10
CA ALA A 76 -1.68 -5.61 15.54
C ALA A 76 -3.14 -5.88 15.95
N GLN A 77 -4.11 -5.48 15.14
CA GLN A 77 -5.53 -5.65 15.44
C GLN A 77 -6.12 -6.94 14.86
N ASN A 78 -5.73 -7.32 13.64
CA ASN A 78 -6.15 -8.54 12.98
C ASN A 78 -5.24 -8.85 11.75
N PRO A 79 -4.41 -9.92 11.79
CA PRO A 79 -3.53 -10.29 10.67
C PRO A 79 -4.29 -10.86 9.46
N GLU A 80 -5.59 -11.14 9.58
CA GLU A 80 -6.41 -11.63 8.46
C GLU A 80 -7.03 -10.52 7.61
N ILE A 81 -6.73 -9.24 7.88
CA ILE A 81 -7.24 -8.12 7.08
C ILE A 81 -6.68 -8.19 5.65
N ARG A 82 -7.57 -8.10 4.65
CA ARG A 82 -7.22 -8.21 3.22
C ARG A 82 -7.49 -6.93 2.45
N GLN A 83 -8.59 -6.26 2.74
CA GLN A 83 -8.93 -5.00 2.07
C GLN A 83 -9.75 -4.14 3.03
N ILE A 84 -9.15 -3.06 3.48
CA ILE A 84 -9.76 -2.20 4.49
C ILE A 84 -9.98 -0.78 3.97
N LYS A 85 -11.16 -0.22 4.26
CA LYS A 85 -11.52 1.17 3.96
C LYS A 85 -12.41 1.74 5.07
N THR A 86 -12.47 3.06 5.17
CA THR A 86 -13.40 3.74 6.10
C THR A 86 -14.84 3.51 5.68
N PHE A 87 -15.78 3.78 6.58
CA PHE A 87 -17.20 3.66 6.28
C PHE A 87 -17.60 4.52 5.06
N GLU A 88 -17.08 5.74 5.01
CA GLU A 88 -17.34 6.72 3.94
C GLU A 88 -16.87 6.19 2.58
N LYS A 89 -15.65 5.65 2.52
CA LYS A 89 -15.11 5.06 1.28
C LYS A 89 -15.88 3.83 0.81
N TRP A 90 -16.35 2.99 1.73
CA TRP A 90 -17.23 1.88 1.34
C TRP A 90 -18.57 2.38 0.82
N LYS A 91 -19.13 3.41 1.44
CA LYS A 91 -20.38 4.03 1.00
C LYS A 91 -20.24 4.67 -0.39
N GLU A 92 -19.13 5.35 -0.67
CA GLU A 92 -18.80 5.90 -2.00
C GLU A 92 -18.76 4.81 -3.09
N GLU A 93 -18.29 3.61 -2.74
CA GLU A 93 -18.33 2.41 -3.61
C GLU A 93 -19.71 1.72 -3.67
N GLY A 94 -20.75 2.30 -3.08
CA GLY A 94 -22.08 1.71 -3.01
C GLY A 94 -22.15 0.45 -2.13
N LYS A 95 -21.16 0.24 -1.26
CA LYS A 95 -21.05 -0.94 -0.39
C LYS A 95 -21.55 -0.62 1.02
N VAL A 96 -22.14 -1.64 1.67
CA VAL A 96 -22.77 -1.50 2.99
C VAL A 96 -22.02 -2.34 4.02
N VAL A 97 -21.58 -1.72 5.11
CA VAL A 97 -20.98 -2.44 6.24
C VAL A 97 -22.05 -3.26 6.98
N LYS A 98 -21.73 -4.51 7.35
CA LYS A 98 -22.62 -5.38 8.12
C LYS A 98 -22.95 -4.74 9.48
N THR A 99 -24.22 -4.77 9.86
CA THR A 99 -24.71 -4.24 11.14
C THR A 99 -23.98 -4.93 12.30
N GLY A 100 -23.51 -4.15 13.27
CA GLY A 100 -22.77 -4.67 14.43
C GLY A 100 -21.28 -4.97 14.18
N SER A 101 -20.74 -4.67 12.99
CA SER A 101 -19.31 -4.87 12.72
C SER A 101 -18.44 -3.99 13.63
N LYS A 102 -17.43 -4.60 14.25
CA LYS A 102 -16.41 -3.87 15.00
C LYS A 102 -15.41 -3.22 14.04
N GLY A 103 -15.33 -1.90 14.04
CA GLY A 103 -14.35 -1.17 13.23
C GLY A 103 -12.94 -1.22 13.83
N TYR A 104 -11.94 -1.30 12.95
CA TYR A 104 -10.52 -1.23 13.29
C TYR A 104 -10.05 0.22 13.32
N ASN A 105 -9.13 0.55 14.24
CA ASN A 105 -8.45 1.84 14.24
C ASN A 105 -7.61 1.96 12.97
N PHE A 106 -7.76 3.09 12.29
CA PHE A 106 -7.14 3.34 11.00
C PHE A 106 -6.73 4.79 10.89
N ILE A 107 -5.48 5.05 10.52
CA ILE A 107 -4.97 6.40 10.32
C ILE A 107 -5.41 6.85 8.93
N VAL A 108 -6.04 8.02 8.85
CA VAL A 108 -6.48 8.67 7.61
C VAL A 108 -5.69 9.97 7.47
N GLY A 109 -5.07 10.19 6.30
CA GLY A 109 -4.35 11.42 6.05
C GLY A 109 -5.36 12.53 5.82
N GLN A 110 -5.10 13.70 6.36
CA GLN A 110 -5.96 14.87 6.22
C GLN A 110 -5.12 16.07 5.87
N GLU A 111 -5.59 16.84 4.90
CA GLU A 111 -5.06 18.17 4.64
C GLU A 111 -5.94 19.17 5.39
N TYR A 112 -5.31 20.11 6.06
CA TYR A 112 -6.00 21.20 6.74
C TYR A 112 -5.27 22.50 6.52
N GLU A 113 -6.02 23.57 6.33
CA GLU A 113 -5.45 24.91 6.20
C GLU A 113 -5.13 25.47 7.59
N LYS A 114 -3.91 25.96 7.76
CA LYS A 114 -3.50 26.73 8.93
C LYS A 114 -2.74 27.96 8.47
N ASP A 115 -3.26 29.14 8.84
CA ASP A 115 -2.66 30.43 8.53
C ASP A 115 -2.43 30.64 7.02
N GLY A 116 -3.38 30.21 6.16
CA GLY A 116 -3.28 30.31 4.70
C GLY A 116 -2.38 29.26 4.03
N VAL A 117 -1.81 28.33 4.80
CA VAL A 117 -0.93 27.26 4.30
C VAL A 117 -1.61 25.91 4.51
N ILE A 118 -1.68 25.11 3.43
CA ILE A 118 -2.13 23.72 3.51
C ILE A 118 -1.08 22.91 4.28
N GLN A 119 -1.50 22.33 5.40
CA GLN A 119 -0.69 21.45 6.24
C GLN A 119 -1.20 20.02 6.10
N GLN A 120 -0.28 19.06 6.17
CA GLN A 120 -0.63 17.64 6.23
C GLN A 120 -0.71 17.18 7.69
N GLY A 121 -1.80 16.51 8.02
CA GLY A 121 -2.03 15.85 9.29
C GLY A 121 -2.68 14.49 9.11
N TYR A 122 -3.16 13.95 10.22
CA TYR A 122 -3.92 12.72 10.21
C TYR A 122 -5.00 12.72 11.30
N SER A 123 -6.04 11.93 11.06
CA SER A 123 -7.02 11.56 12.07
C SER A 123 -7.06 10.04 12.22
N ILE A 124 -7.49 9.60 13.40
CA ILE A 124 -7.78 8.19 13.68
C ILE A 124 -9.27 7.99 13.46
N GLN A 125 -9.62 7.08 12.56
CA GLN A 125 -10.99 6.74 12.21
C GLN A 125 -11.21 5.24 12.34
N LYS A 126 -12.48 4.83 12.23
CA LYS A 126 -12.84 3.41 12.10
C LYS A 126 -12.85 3.00 10.64
N ALA A 127 -12.21 1.87 10.35
CA ALA A 127 -12.23 1.24 9.05
C ALA A 127 -12.66 -0.22 9.16
N TYR A 128 -13.16 -0.75 8.06
CA TYR A 128 -13.81 -2.05 7.98
C TYR A 128 -13.18 -2.87 6.87
N ASP A 129 -12.85 -4.11 7.18
CA ASP A 129 -12.33 -5.06 6.19
C ASP A 129 -13.44 -5.53 5.24
N ILE A 130 -13.08 -5.97 4.04
CA ILE A 130 -13.99 -6.48 3.03
C ILE A 130 -14.87 -7.63 3.55
N SER A 131 -14.35 -8.46 4.47
CA SER A 131 -15.10 -9.51 5.16
C SER A 131 -16.29 -8.97 5.97
N GLN A 132 -16.27 -7.69 6.35
CA GLN A 132 -17.33 -7.00 7.09
C GLN A 132 -18.35 -6.31 6.17
N ILE A 133 -18.23 -6.44 4.85
CA ILE A 133 -19.11 -5.80 3.87
C ILE A 133 -20.22 -6.75 3.42
N ARG A 134 -21.45 -6.23 3.28
CA ARG A 134 -22.64 -6.94 2.76
C ARG A 134 -22.58 -7.08 1.24
N THR A 135 -21.53 -7.71 0.73
CA THR A 135 -21.33 -8.03 -0.69
C THR A 135 -20.82 -9.46 -0.83
N LYS A 136 -20.93 -10.03 -2.04
CA LYS A 136 -20.17 -11.24 -2.38
C LYS A 136 -18.70 -10.95 -2.08
N GLN A 137 -18.09 -11.80 -1.26
CA GLN A 137 -16.67 -11.67 -0.95
C GLN A 137 -15.87 -11.87 -2.24
N PRO A 138 -14.81 -11.08 -2.48
CA PRO A 138 -13.92 -11.32 -3.60
C PRO A 138 -13.45 -12.78 -3.54
N GLU A 139 -13.56 -13.49 -4.66
CA GLU A 139 -12.92 -14.78 -4.78
C GLU A 139 -11.40 -14.58 -4.75
N GLU A 140 -10.70 -15.53 -4.14
CA GLU A 140 -9.25 -15.54 -4.18
C GLU A 140 -8.82 -15.63 -5.64
N ALA A 141 -7.93 -14.72 -6.08
CA ALA A 141 -7.50 -14.70 -7.46
C ALA A 141 -6.75 -16.01 -7.76
N GLU A 142 -7.10 -16.68 -8.85
CA GLU A 142 -6.37 -17.88 -9.26
C GLU A 142 -4.88 -17.55 -9.44
N PRO A 143 -3.97 -18.41 -8.95
CA PRO A 143 -2.55 -18.24 -9.14
C PRO A 143 -2.23 -18.08 -10.62
N LYS A 144 -1.47 -17.04 -10.96
CA LYS A 144 -1.06 -16.83 -12.34
C LYS A 144 0.06 -17.81 -12.70
N PRO A 145 0.03 -18.38 -13.93
CA PRO A 145 1.15 -19.14 -14.46
C PRO A 145 2.47 -18.36 -14.39
N MET A 146 3.57 -19.06 -14.14
CA MET A 146 4.88 -18.45 -13.92
C MET A 146 5.40 -17.69 -15.15
N ASP A 147 5.11 -18.17 -16.36
CA ASP A 147 5.44 -17.50 -17.62
C ASP A 147 4.80 -16.11 -17.72
N GLN A 148 3.51 -15.98 -17.36
CA GLN A 148 2.81 -14.69 -17.31
C GLN A 148 3.39 -13.76 -16.24
N LEU A 149 3.77 -14.30 -15.08
CA LEU A 149 4.39 -13.52 -14.02
C LEU A 149 5.78 -13.02 -14.42
N MET A 150 6.57 -13.86 -15.09
CA MET A 150 7.88 -13.50 -15.62
C MET A 150 7.77 -12.44 -16.73
N GLU A 151 6.85 -12.61 -17.67
CA GLU A 151 6.57 -11.61 -18.71
C GLU A 151 6.18 -10.27 -18.10
N ALA A 152 5.27 -10.27 -17.12
CA ALA A 152 4.84 -9.06 -16.43
C ALA A 152 5.97 -8.41 -15.60
N LEU A 153 6.86 -9.19 -14.99
CA LEU A 153 8.01 -8.67 -14.24
C LEU A 153 9.08 -8.06 -15.15
N LEU A 154 9.24 -8.57 -16.37
CA LEU A 154 10.26 -8.13 -17.33
C LEU A 154 9.80 -6.96 -18.21
N THR A 155 8.51 -6.87 -18.50
CA THR A 155 7.92 -5.85 -19.38
C THR A 155 7.95 -4.46 -18.72
N ASP A 156 8.29 -3.43 -19.50
CA ASP A 156 8.26 -2.01 -19.08
C ASP A 156 8.89 -1.73 -17.71
N SER A 157 9.98 -2.44 -17.40
CA SER A 157 10.78 -2.24 -16.20
C SER A 157 11.48 -0.88 -16.23
N GLU A 158 11.50 -0.18 -15.09
CA GLU A 158 12.19 1.12 -14.95
C GLU A 158 13.71 1.04 -15.13
N VAL A 159 14.26 -0.17 -14.98
CA VAL A 159 15.66 -0.49 -15.24
C VAL A 159 15.78 -1.55 -16.30
N ARG A 160 16.84 -1.45 -17.12
CA ARG A 160 17.10 -2.43 -18.18
C ARG A 160 17.46 -3.78 -17.56
N ILE A 161 16.95 -4.87 -18.10
CA ILE A 161 17.30 -6.23 -17.66
C ILE A 161 18.04 -6.92 -18.82
N GLN A 162 19.21 -7.49 -18.53
CA GLN A 162 20.06 -8.17 -19.52
C GLN A 162 20.51 -9.52 -19.00
N ILE A 163 20.53 -10.52 -19.89
CA ILE A 163 21.16 -11.81 -19.61
C ILE A 163 22.68 -11.63 -19.64
N ALA A 164 23.38 -12.23 -18.69
CA ALA A 164 24.83 -12.26 -18.63
C ALA A 164 25.33 -13.69 -18.35
N ASP A 165 26.13 -14.22 -19.27
CA ASP A 165 26.67 -15.58 -19.16
C ASP A 165 27.84 -15.68 -18.17
N ASN A 166 28.52 -14.57 -17.89
CA ASN A 166 29.77 -14.53 -17.12
C ASN A 166 29.65 -13.73 -15.80
N LEU A 167 28.56 -13.91 -15.05
CA LEU A 167 28.47 -13.35 -13.70
C LEU A 167 29.41 -14.10 -12.71
N PRO A 168 29.99 -13.42 -11.72
CA PRO A 168 30.83 -14.06 -10.71
C PRO A 168 30.13 -15.24 -10.02
N ASP A 169 30.91 -16.24 -9.59
CA ASP A 169 30.37 -17.42 -8.90
C ASP A 169 29.43 -17.01 -7.75
N LYS A 170 28.30 -17.72 -7.63
CA LYS A 170 27.22 -17.48 -6.66
C LYS A 170 26.42 -16.18 -6.86
N VAL A 171 26.69 -15.38 -7.89
CA VAL A 171 25.85 -14.25 -8.28
C VAL A 171 24.77 -14.73 -9.26
N GLN A 172 23.51 -14.66 -8.84
CA GLN A 172 22.33 -15.01 -9.64
C GLN A 172 21.86 -13.84 -10.52
N ALA A 173 21.81 -12.65 -9.93
CA ALA A 173 21.53 -11.40 -10.63
C ALA A 173 22.13 -10.22 -9.84
N GLN A 174 22.40 -9.11 -10.52
CA GLN A 174 22.91 -7.90 -9.88
C GLN A 174 22.49 -6.62 -10.60
N TYR A 175 21.87 -5.69 -9.85
CA TYR A 175 21.68 -4.30 -10.24
C TYR A 175 23.00 -3.51 -10.19
N ILE A 176 23.32 -2.81 -11.28
CA ILE A 176 24.49 -1.95 -11.43
C ILE A 176 24.03 -0.48 -11.52
N PRO A 177 24.15 0.32 -10.44
CA PRO A 177 23.63 1.69 -10.36
C PRO A 177 24.08 2.60 -11.50
N ASN A 178 25.38 2.64 -11.78
CA ASN A 178 25.96 3.51 -12.81
C ASN A 178 25.43 3.22 -14.23
N GLN A 179 24.93 2.00 -14.47
CA GLN A 179 24.41 1.57 -15.76
C GLN A 179 22.88 1.47 -15.76
N ARG A 180 22.24 1.65 -14.60
CA ARG A 180 20.80 1.42 -14.38
C ARG A 180 20.30 0.11 -15.02
N THR A 181 21.11 -0.94 -14.88
CA THR A 181 20.89 -2.23 -15.54
C THR A 181 21.01 -3.37 -14.54
N ILE A 182 20.10 -4.31 -14.61
CA ILE A 182 20.12 -5.59 -13.91
C ILE A 182 20.71 -6.64 -14.85
N TYR A 183 21.79 -7.28 -14.43
CA TYR A 183 22.34 -8.45 -15.12
C TYR A 183 21.84 -9.72 -14.44
N VAL A 184 21.33 -10.67 -15.23
CA VAL A 184 20.73 -11.92 -14.74
C VAL A 184 21.47 -13.11 -15.34
N ARG A 185 21.81 -14.09 -14.51
CA ARG A 185 22.45 -15.33 -14.94
C ARG A 185 21.49 -16.16 -15.79
N ASN A 186 21.95 -16.67 -16.92
CA ASN A 186 21.16 -17.53 -17.77
C ASN A 186 20.96 -18.94 -17.15
N GLY A 187 19.86 -19.62 -17.52
CA GLY A 187 19.63 -21.04 -17.20
C GLY A 187 19.23 -21.35 -15.75
N MET A 188 18.80 -20.36 -14.97
CA MET A 188 18.24 -20.59 -13.63
C MET A 188 16.79 -21.10 -13.71
N SER A 189 16.30 -21.75 -12.65
CA SER A 189 14.87 -22.09 -12.55
C SER A 189 13.99 -20.83 -12.56
N GLU A 190 12.73 -20.94 -12.98
CA GLU A 190 11.81 -19.80 -13.04
C GLU A 190 11.62 -19.15 -11.66
N ASN A 191 11.39 -19.94 -10.60
CA ASN A 191 11.30 -19.43 -9.22
C ASN A 191 12.56 -18.66 -8.81
N THR A 192 13.74 -19.24 -9.06
CA THR A 192 15.02 -18.57 -8.73
C THR A 192 15.19 -17.28 -9.52
N THR A 193 14.80 -17.28 -10.80
CA THR A 193 14.86 -16.11 -11.67
C THR A 193 13.93 -15.01 -11.18
N PHE A 194 12.67 -15.35 -10.87
CA PHE A 194 11.68 -14.41 -10.34
C PHE A 194 12.16 -13.76 -9.03
N HIS A 195 12.65 -14.54 -8.08
CA HIS A 195 13.21 -14.02 -6.82
C HIS A 195 14.43 -13.12 -7.04
N SER A 196 15.34 -13.55 -7.92
CA SER A 196 16.57 -12.82 -8.19
C SER A 196 16.26 -11.47 -8.82
N ILE A 197 15.41 -11.44 -9.85
CA ILE A 197 15.00 -10.21 -10.52
C ILE A 197 14.20 -9.31 -9.57
N SER A 198 13.25 -9.86 -8.81
CA SER A 198 12.48 -9.08 -7.83
C SER A 198 13.39 -8.41 -6.80
N ARG A 199 14.44 -9.10 -6.32
CA ARG A 199 15.42 -8.52 -5.41
C ARG A 199 16.24 -7.40 -6.07
N GLU A 200 16.69 -7.60 -7.31
CA GLU A 200 17.45 -6.58 -8.02
C GLU A 200 16.60 -5.36 -8.43
N LEU A 201 15.32 -5.56 -8.73
CA LEU A 201 14.36 -4.46 -8.89
C LEU A 201 14.12 -3.72 -7.57
N ALA A 202 14.10 -4.43 -6.44
CA ALA A 202 14.01 -3.79 -5.14
C ALA A 202 15.25 -2.94 -4.84
N TYR A 203 16.45 -3.41 -5.19
CA TYR A 203 17.67 -2.59 -5.12
C TYR A 203 17.56 -1.34 -5.99
N ALA A 204 17.12 -1.47 -7.24
CA ALA A 204 16.92 -0.35 -8.14
C ALA A 204 15.90 0.67 -7.59
N SER A 205 14.78 0.20 -7.01
CA SER A 205 13.77 1.07 -6.40
C SER A 205 14.27 1.82 -5.15
N LEU A 206 15.30 1.31 -4.48
CA LEU A 206 15.91 1.92 -3.29
C LEU A 206 17.13 2.80 -3.63
N ASP A 207 17.53 2.85 -4.90
CA ASP A 207 18.54 3.78 -5.40
C ASP A 207 17.86 5.10 -5.77
N HIS A 208 17.80 6.01 -4.80
CA HIS A 208 17.20 7.34 -4.98
C HIS A 208 18.06 8.31 -5.82
N HIS A 209 19.24 7.88 -6.27
CA HIS A 209 20.18 8.69 -7.06
C HIS A 209 20.65 9.98 -6.39
N ASP A 210 20.63 10.03 -5.06
CA ASP A 210 21.09 11.14 -4.22
C ASP A 210 22.50 10.91 -3.64
N GLY A 211 23.15 9.81 -4.03
CA GLY A 211 24.46 9.39 -3.53
C GLY A 211 24.43 8.59 -2.21
N SER A 212 23.26 8.36 -1.61
CA SER A 212 23.12 7.60 -0.36
C SER A 212 23.05 6.08 -0.56
N TYR A 213 22.83 5.61 -1.79
CA TYR A 213 22.64 4.19 -2.08
C TYR A 213 23.88 3.34 -1.77
N SER A 214 23.66 2.26 -1.03
CA SER A 214 24.63 1.18 -0.83
C SER A 214 23.92 -0.17 -0.87
N ARG A 215 24.40 -1.07 -1.73
CA ARG A 215 23.87 -2.44 -1.84
C ARG A 215 23.87 -3.16 -0.50
N ALA A 216 24.94 -3.00 0.30
CA ALA A 216 25.02 -3.61 1.62
C ALA A 216 24.03 -2.98 2.60
N GLY A 217 23.83 -1.65 2.52
CA GLY A 217 22.95 -0.91 3.42
C GLY A 217 21.46 -1.23 3.25
N VAL A 218 21.04 -1.62 2.03
CA VAL A 218 19.63 -1.93 1.74
C VAL A 218 19.36 -3.42 1.45
N ALA A 219 20.35 -4.31 1.70
CA ALA A 219 20.26 -5.71 1.32
C ALA A 219 19.11 -6.47 1.99
N ALA A 220 18.92 -6.25 3.29
CA ALA A 220 17.83 -6.88 4.04
C ALA A 220 16.46 -6.37 3.57
N GLN A 221 16.34 -5.09 3.25
CA GLN A 221 15.12 -4.48 2.74
C GLN A 221 14.77 -5.04 1.34
N ALA A 222 15.75 -5.12 0.44
CA ALA A 222 15.57 -5.68 -0.89
C ALA A 222 15.19 -7.18 -0.84
N TYR A 223 15.77 -7.93 0.09
CA TYR A 223 15.42 -9.34 0.33
C TYR A 223 13.96 -9.49 0.81
N CYS A 224 13.53 -8.71 1.81
CA CYS A 224 12.14 -8.72 2.27
C CYS A 224 11.17 -8.24 1.19
N ALA A 225 11.54 -7.26 0.36
CA ALA A 225 10.68 -6.78 -0.73
C ALA A 225 10.49 -7.85 -1.83
N ALA A 226 11.53 -8.62 -2.14
CA ALA A 226 11.43 -9.76 -3.04
C ALA A 226 10.48 -10.83 -2.50
N TYR A 227 10.54 -11.12 -1.19
CA TYR A 227 9.60 -12.03 -0.53
C TYR A 227 8.16 -11.54 -0.63
N VAL A 228 7.90 -10.28 -0.24
CA VAL A 228 6.53 -9.70 -0.28
C VAL A 228 5.96 -9.76 -1.70
N THR A 229 6.80 -9.50 -2.71
CA THR A 229 6.41 -9.58 -4.12
C THR A 229 6.08 -11.01 -4.52
N ALA A 230 6.95 -11.98 -4.21
CA ALA A 230 6.71 -13.39 -4.50
C ALA A 230 5.44 -13.92 -3.83
N GLN A 231 5.27 -13.62 -2.54
CA GLN A 231 4.10 -13.98 -1.75
C GLN A 231 2.81 -13.41 -2.31
N LYS A 232 2.82 -12.14 -2.76
CA LYS A 232 1.64 -11.49 -3.38
C LYS A 232 1.16 -12.23 -4.64
N TYR A 233 2.08 -12.81 -5.41
CA TYR A 233 1.77 -13.48 -6.67
C TYR A 233 1.72 -15.00 -6.58
N GLY A 234 1.83 -15.57 -5.36
CA GLY A 234 1.77 -17.01 -5.15
C GLY A 234 3.00 -17.76 -5.67
N VAL A 235 4.13 -17.09 -5.84
CA VAL A 235 5.41 -17.72 -6.15
C VAL A 235 5.94 -18.40 -4.89
N ASP A 236 6.52 -19.60 -5.04
CA ASP A 236 7.04 -20.39 -3.91
C ASP A 236 8.08 -19.61 -3.09
N VAL A 237 7.81 -19.40 -1.80
CA VAL A 237 8.69 -18.67 -0.88
C VAL A 237 9.39 -19.57 0.14
N SER A 238 9.36 -20.90 -0.01
CA SER A 238 9.93 -21.82 0.99
C SER A 238 11.43 -21.65 1.20
N GLY A 239 12.13 -21.06 0.22
CA GLY A 239 13.57 -20.78 0.29
C GLY A 239 13.95 -19.55 1.13
N PHE A 240 12.98 -18.81 1.67
CA PHE A 240 13.24 -17.61 2.46
C PHE A 240 13.38 -17.91 3.96
N SER A 241 14.35 -17.24 4.60
CA SER A 241 14.50 -17.21 6.06
C SER A 241 14.87 -15.81 6.52
N PHE A 242 14.34 -15.41 7.67
CA PHE A 242 14.40 -14.04 8.16
C PHE A 242 15.24 -13.87 9.42
N ASP A 243 15.83 -14.94 9.95
CA ASP A 243 16.63 -14.88 11.18
C ASP A 243 17.79 -13.90 11.06
N LYS A 244 18.47 -13.87 9.90
CA LYS A 244 19.56 -12.92 9.67
C LYS A 244 19.07 -11.47 9.59
N VAL A 245 17.87 -11.25 9.05
CA VAL A 245 17.27 -9.91 9.00
C VAL A 245 16.96 -9.43 10.43
N CYS A 246 16.36 -10.30 11.25
CA CYS A 246 16.08 -10.02 12.65
C CYS A 246 17.37 -9.75 13.45
N GLU A 247 18.42 -10.55 13.25
CA GLU A 247 19.74 -10.32 13.86
C GLU A 247 20.29 -8.93 13.50
N MET A 248 20.23 -8.53 12.21
CA MET A 248 20.64 -7.20 11.76
C MET A 248 19.80 -6.06 12.35
N GLN A 249 18.57 -6.35 12.74
CA GLN A 249 17.68 -5.42 13.46
C GLN A 249 17.71 -5.61 14.97
N ALA A 250 18.78 -6.24 15.49
CA ALA A 250 19.00 -6.47 16.92
C ALA A 250 17.80 -7.15 17.60
N PHE A 251 17.14 -8.08 16.91
CA PHE A 251 15.95 -8.79 17.38
C PHE A 251 14.85 -7.85 17.92
N GLY A 252 14.64 -6.72 17.23
CA GLY A 252 13.64 -5.72 17.58
C GLY A 252 14.05 -4.73 18.68
N GLN A 253 15.29 -4.78 19.17
CA GLN A 253 15.78 -3.88 20.22
C GLN A 253 16.21 -2.48 19.72
N LYS A 254 16.12 -2.22 18.41
CA LYS A 254 16.37 -0.89 17.85
C LYS A 254 15.23 0.08 18.17
N ASP A 255 15.49 1.36 17.91
CA ASP A 255 14.46 2.40 17.99
C ASP A 255 13.27 2.05 17.06
N PRO A 256 12.02 2.12 17.54
CA PRO A 256 10.86 1.79 16.74
C PRO A 256 10.77 2.58 15.43
N LYS A 257 11.23 3.84 15.38
CA LYS A 257 11.21 4.64 14.16
C LYS A 257 12.17 4.10 13.11
N GLU A 258 13.34 3.61 13.53
CA GLU A 258 14.29 2.92 12.64
C GLU A 258 13.67 1.64 12.05
N LEU A 259 13.01 0.84 12.88
CA LEU A 259 12.33 -0.39 12.43
C LEU A 259 11.17 -0.10 11.47
N ARG A 260 10.41 0.97 11.72
CA ARG A 260 9.38 1.44 10.78
C ARG A 260 9.98 1.95 9.48
N SER A 261 11.10 2.67 9.53
CA SER A 261 11.81 3.12 8.33
C SER A 261 12.29 1.95 7.47
N PHE A 262 12.78 0.88 8.11
CA PHE A 262 13.10 -0.37 7.41
C PHE A 262 11.87 -0.91 6.65
N ILE A 263 10.71 -1.04 7.30
CA ILE A 263 9.49 -1.54 6.64
C ILE A 263 8.97 -0.56 5.59
N GLN A 264 9.12 0.76 5.78
CA GLN A 264 8.77 1.76 4.77
C GLN A 264 9.55 1.53 3.47
N ASN A 265 10.84 1.20 3.56
CA ASN A 265 11.68 0.87 2.41
C ASN A 265 11.23 -0.43 1.74
N VAL A 266 11.00 -1.49 2.53
CA VAL A 266 10.46 -2.78 2.03
C VAL A 266 9.14 -2.56 1.28
N LYS A 267 8.21 -1.84 1.90
CA LYS A 267 6.90 -1.50 1.33
C LYS A 267 7.05 -0.73 0.03
N SER A 268 7.89 0.30 0.00
CA SER A 268 8.04 1.15 -1.18
C SER A 268 8.58 0.34 -2.37
N ALA A 269 9.61 -0.48 -2.16
CA ALA A 269 10.15 -1.35 -3.18
C ALA A 269 9.15 -2.42 -3.63
N ALA A 270 8.53 -3.16 -2.70
CA ALA A 270 7.57 -4.22 -3.03
C ALA A 270 6.33 -3.68 -3.75
N TYR A 271 5.83 -2.49 -3.37
CA TYR A 271 4.67 -1.89 -4.02
C TYR A 271 5.01 -1.31 -5.39
N SER A 272 6.24 -0.81 -5.59
CA SER A 272 6.72 -0.38 -6.91
C SER A 272 6.74 -1.56 -7.89
N ILE A 273 7.39 -2.66 -7.50
CA ILE A 273 7.42 -3.90 -8.31
C ILE A 273 6.00 -4.45 -8.50
N GLY A 274 5.21 -4.45 -7.43
CA GLY A 274 3.82 -4.88 -7.46
C GLY A 274 2.97 -4.09 -8.45
N LYS A 275 3.15 -2.76 -8.53
CA LYS A 275 2.45 -1.91 -9.50
C LYS A 275 2.86 -2.26 -10.93
N GLN A 276 4.15 -2.40 -11.20
CA GLN A 276 4.66 -2.79 -12.52
C GLN A 276 4.05 -4.13 -12.99
N VAL A 277 4.10 -5.16 -12.13
CA VAL A 277 3.54 -6.48 -12.47
C VAL A 277 2.03 -6.40 -12.66
N ASP A 278 1.29 -5.71 -11.76
CA ASP A 278 -0.16 -5.58 -11.88
C ASP A 278 -0.57 -4.86 -13.18
N ARG A 279 0.15 -3.78 -13.56
CA ARG A 279 -0.04 -3.07 -14.83
C ARG A 279 0.11 -3.99 -16.03
N ASN A 280 1.19 -4.76 -16.05
CA ASN A 280 1.53 -5.63 -17.17
C ASN A 280 0.67 -6.90 -17.23
N LEU A 281 0.02 -7.27 -16.11
CA LEU A 281 -1.03 -8.29 -16.07
C LEU A 281 -2.41 -7.76 -16.49
N GLY A 282 -2.51 -6.49 -16.92
CA GLY A 282 -3.76 -5.87 -17.35
C GLY A 282 -4.72 -5.54 -16.21
N LYS A 283 -4.23 -5.45 -14.96
CA LYS A 283 -5.06 -4.93 -13.87
C LYS A 283 -5.20 -3.42 -14.05
N SER A 284 -6.44 -2.94 -14.02
CA SER A 284 -6.78 -1.53 -14.21
C SER A 284 -6.06 -0.64 -13.20
N GLU A 285 -5.17 0.23 -13.69
CA GLU A 285 -4.43 1.19 -12.85
C GLU A 285 -5.27 2.42 -12.47
N GLN A 286 -6.29 2.79 -13.27
CA GLN A 286 -7.15 3.95 -13.05
C GLN A 286 -8.44 3.85 -13.90
N GLU A 287 -9.58 4.34 -13.39
CA GLU A 287 -10.75 4.64 -14.24
C GLU A 287 -10.51 5.98 -14.93
N PHE A 288 -10.84 6.09 -16.23
CA PHE A 288 -10.75 7.36 -16.95
C PHE A 288 -11.66 8.39 -16.26
N MET A 289 -11.06 9.48 -15.78
CA MET A 289 -11.80 10.64 -15.29
C MET A 289 -11.75 11.76 -16.33
N PRO A 290 -12.85 12.51 -16.54
CA PRO A 290 -12.83 13.67 -17.42
C PRO A 290 -11.83 14.70 -16.89
N ASP A 291 -10.98 15.20 -17.78
CA ASP A 291 -9.95 16.17 -17.42
C ASP A 291 -10.59 17.52 -17.14
N GLU A 292 -10.56 17.95 -15.87
CA GLU A 292 -11.10 19.24 -15.43
C GLU A 292 -10.29 20.41 -16.03
N PHE A 293 -9.08 20.14 -16.53
CA PHE A 293 -8.21 21.09 -17.23
C PHE A 293 -8.05 20.78 -18.73
N ALA A 294 -9.01 20.07 -19.34
CA ALA A 294 -8.97 19.78 -20.78
C ALA A 294 -8.77 21.06 -21.60
N VAL A 295 -7.74 21.08 -22.44
CA VAL A 295 -7.49 22.21 -23.36
C VAL A 295 -8.64 22.27 -24.36
N PRO A 296 -9.38 23.39 -24.44
CA PRO A 296 -10.48 23.51 -25.39
C PRO A 296 -9.94 23.36 -26.82
N GLU A 297 -10.50 22.44 -27.60
CA GLU A 297 -10.26 22.46 -29.04
C GLU A 297 -10.78 23.78 -29.60
N GLU A 298 -9.91 24.54 -30.28
CA GLU A 298 -10.33 25.71 -31.04
C GLU A 298 -11.39 25.26 -32.04
N LYS A 299 -12.64 25.70 -31.81
CA LYS A 299 -13.71 25.51 -32.79
C LYS A 299 -13.29 26.24 -34.05
N SER A 300 -12.89 25.49 -35.08
CA SER A 300 -12.81 25.99 -36.44
C SER A 300 -14.19 26.50 -36.84
N GLU A 301 -14.35 27.83 -36.87
CA GLU A 301 -15.55 28.46 -37.41
C GLU A 301 -15.69 28.05 -38.88
N LYS A 302 -16.69 27.22 -39.17
CA LYS A 302 -17.10 26.97 -40.55
C LYS A 302 -17.57 28.30 -41.15
N PRO A 303 -17.05 28.71 -42.32
CA PRO A 303 -17.40 30.01 -42.90
C PRO A 303 -18.90 30.09 -43.23
N ALA A 304 -19.52 31.18 -42.81
CA ALA A 304 -20.92 31.49 -43.06
C ALA A 304 -21.21 31.52 -44.56
N LYS A 305 -22.16 30.68 -45.01
CA LYS A 305 -22.71 30.75 -46.37
C LYS A 305 -23.50 32.04 -46.54
N ASN A 306 -22.92 32.99 -47.28
CA ASN A 306 -23.61 34.16 -47.82
C ASN A 306 -24.85 33.72 -48.63
N LYS A 307 -26.05 33.97 -48.11
CA LYS A 307 -27.28 34.03 -48.90
C LYS A 307 -27.35 35.43 -49.50
N LYS A 308 -27.00 35.57 -50.79
CA LYS A 308 -27.40 36.72 -51.62
C LYS A 308 -28.90 36.63 -51.88
N SER A 309 -29.64 37.65 -51.47
CA SER A 309 -31.02 37.90 -51.90
C SER A 309 -31.01 38.44 -53.34
N PRO A 310 -32.00 38.11 -54.18
CA PRO A 310 -32.11 38.62 -55.54
C PRO A 310 -32.88 39.95 -55.55
N GLU A 311 -32.38 40.96 -56.27
CA GLU A 311 -33.17 42.11 -56.68
C GLU A 311 -33.00 42.36 -58.19
N ARG A 312 -34.15 42.28 -58.86
CA ARG A 312 -34.57 42.82 -60.18
C ARG A 312 -33.68 42.63 -61.40
#